data_AF-A0A6P0XN28-F1
#
_entry.id   AF-A0A6P0XN28-F1
#
_cell.length_a   1.000
_cell.length_b   1.000
_cell.length_c   1.000
_cell.angle_alpha   90.00
_cell.angle_beta   90.00
_cell.angle_gamma   90.00
#
_symmetry.space_group_name_H-M   'P 1'
#
loop_
_entity.id
_entity.type
_entity.pdbx_description
1 polymer ?
#
loop_
_entity_poly.entity_id
_entity_poly.type
_entity_poly.pdbx_seq_one_letter_code
_entity_poly.pdbx_strand_id
1 'polypeptide(L)'
;GKLLDSISKAGGTAIIIADHGNAEYMWDEEGSPWTAHTTNPVPFILIEGEGRKIPGHGTEVPLRQDGCLADVAPTILEILQLPQPPEMTGRSIIEKAGYDIQQNRTPVRVGL
;
A
#
# COMPACT_ATOMS: atom_id res chain seq x y z
N GLY A 1 8.86 -11.68 8.22
CA GLY A 1 7.68 -12.54 8.52
C GLY A 1 7.49 -13.46 7.33
N LYS A 2 7.17 -14.75 7.52
CA LYS A 2 7.40 -15.79 6.48
C LYS A 2 6.94 -15.42 5.06
N LEU A 3 5.77 -14.79 4.90
CA LEU A 3 5.29 -14.33 3.59
C LEU A 3 6.08 -13.12 3.06
N LEU A 4 6.31 -12.12 3.91
CA LEU A 4 7.08 -10.91 3.56
C LEU A 4 8.51 -11.26 3.12
N ASP A 5 9.13 -12.25 3.77
CA ASP A 5 10.49 -12.67 3.44
C ASP A 5 10.55 -13.26 2.02
N SER A 6 9.52 -14.00 1.62
CA SER A 6 9.40 -14.56 0.26
C SER A 6 9.05 -13.50 -0.79
N ILE A 7 8.11 -12.59 -0.48
CA ILE A 7 7.73 -11.48 -1.37
C ILE A 7 8.93 -10.57 -1.63
N SER A 8 9.67 -10.20 -0.58
CA SER A 8 10.84 -9.33 -0.68
C SER A 8 11.91 -9.95 -1.58
N LYS A 9 12.24 -11.24 -1.38
CA LYS A 9 13.21 -11.97 -2.21
C LYS A 9 12.79 -12.09 -3.68
N ALA A 10 11.49 -12.14 -3.95
CA ALA A 10 10.96 -12.12 -5.31
C ALA A 10 10.93 -10.70 -5.93
N GLY A 11 11.33 -9.67 -5.17
CA GLY A 11 11.26 -8.27 -5.60
C GLY A 11 9.83 -7.73 -5.68
N GLY A 12 8.87 -8.36 -5.01
CA GLY A 12 7.47 -7.94 -4.98
C GLY A 12 7.20 -6.88 -3.90
N THR A 13 6.07 -6.19 -4.03
CA THR A 13 5.55 -5.25 -3.03
C THR A 13 4.41 -5.90 -2.26
N ALA A 14 4.37 -5.71 -0.95
CA ALA A 14 3.27 -6.15 -0.09
C ALA A 14 2.46 -4.95 0.41
N ILE A 15 1.13 -5.06 0.34
CA ILE A 15 0.19 -4.17 1.02
C ILE A 15 -0.51 -5.01 2.10
N ILE A 16 -0.36 -4.64 3.36
CA ILE A 16 -1.03 -5.29 4.49
C ILE A 16 -2.12 -4.34 4.99
N ILE A 17 -3.35 -4.84 4.99
CA ILE A 17 -4.55 -4.12 5.43
C ILE A 17 -5.47 -5.04 6.24
N ALA A 18 -6.55 -4.47 6.78
CA ALA A 18 -7.73 -5.20 7.22
C ALA A 18 -8.97 -4.63 6.51
N ASP A 19 -10.06 -5.38 6.50
CA ASP A 19 -11.37 -4.97 5.99
C ASP A 19 -12.20 -4.22 7.04
N HIS A 20 -12.01 -4.54 8.32
CA HIS A 20 -12.61 -3.83 9.45
C HIS A 20 -11.83 -4.09 10.76
N GLY A 21 -12.22 -3.40 11.83
CA GLY A 21 -11.76 -3.69 13.19
C GLY A 21 -12.60 -4.78 13.87
N ASN A 22 -12.01 -5.46 14.85
CA ASN A 22 -12.65 -6.45 15.73
C ASN A 22 -11.74 -6.72 16.94
N ALA A 23 -10.61 -7.40 16.72
CA ALA A 23 -9.76 -7.95 17.77
C ALA A 23 -9.12 -6.90 18.70
N GLU A 24 -9.09 -5.64 18.29
CA GLU A 24 -8.61 -4.53 19.11
C GLU A 24 -9.60 -4.10 20.21
N TYR A 25 -10.87 -4.53 20.13
CA TYR A 25 -11.90 -4.21 21.13
C TYR A 25 -12.73 -5.46 21.46
N MET A 26 -12.34 -6.14 22.54
CA MET A 26 -12.90 -7.45 22.93
C MET A 26 -13.88 -7.38 24.11
N TRP A 27 -13.93 -6.24 24.81
CA TRP A 27 -14.73 -6.05 26.03
C TRP A 27 -15.35 -4.65 26.02
N ASP A 28 -16.63 -4.54 26.37
CA ASP A 28 -17.30 -3.24 26.52
C ASP A 28 -16.93 -2.52 27.83
N GLU A 29 -17.45 -1.30 28.01
CA GLU A 29 -17.20 -0.48 29.20
C GLU A 29 -17.74 -1.13 30.49
N GLU A 30 -18.75 -1.98 30.35
CA GLU A 30 -19.36 -2.78 31.42
C GLU A 30 -18.60 -4.10 31.70
N GLY A 31 -17.59 -4.45 30.89
CA GLY A 31 -16.79 -5.66 31.02
C GLY A 31 -17.45 -6.92 30.43
N SER A 32 -18.47 -6.76 29.60
CA SER A 32 -19.08 -7.86 28.84
C SER A 32 -18.30 -8.13 27.54
N PRO A 33 -18.26 -9.37 27.04
CA PRO A 33 -17.60 -9.68 25.78
C PRO A 33 -18.21 -8.90 24.60
N TRP A 34 -17.37 -8.22 23.83
CA TRP A 34 -17.78 -7.56 22.59
C TRP A 34 -17.58 -8.51 21.41
N THR A 35 -18.67 -8.86 20.72
CA THR A 35 -18.64 -9.84 19.62
C THR A 35 -18.84 -9.23 18.24
N ALA A 36 -18.98 -7.90 18.15
CA ALA A 36 -19.23 -7.19 16.90
C ALA A 36 -17.94 -6.57 16.32
N HIS A 37 -18.02 -6.10 15.08
CA HIS A 37 -16.95 -5.28 14.51
C HIS A 37 -16.89 -3.90 15.16
N THR A 38 -15.78 -3.19 14.96
CA THR A 38 -15.64 -1.79 15.35
C THR A 38 -15.66 -0.88 14.12
N THR A 39 -15.75 0.43 14.37
CA THR A 39 -15.59 1.48 13.38
C THR A 39 -14.19 2.10 13.40
N ASN A 40 -13.23 1.47 14.09
CA ASN A 40 -11.85 1.94 14.14
C ASN A 40 -11.21 1.89 12.74
N PRO A 41 -10.29 2.82 12.43
CA PRO A 41 -9.53 2.76 11.19
C PRO A 41 -8.65 1.49 11.16
N VAL A 42 -8.47 0.94 9.96
CA VAL A 42 -7.62 -0.22 9.71
C VAL A 42 -6.21 0.23 9.27
N PRO A 43 -5.16 -0.57 9.55
CA PRO A 43 -3.83 -0.25 9.08
C PRO A 43 -3.77 -0.31 7.54
N PHE A 44 -2.92 0.53 6.96
CA PHE A 44 -2.44 0.38 5.59
C PHE A 44 -0.92 0.42 5.62
N ILE A 45 -0.29 -0.73 5.39
CA ILE A 45 1.16 -0.88 5.48
C ILE A 45 1.68 -1.28 4.10
N LEU A 46 2.50 -0.41 3.51
CA LEU A 46 3.16 -0.62 2.24
C LEU A 46 4.62 -1.03 2.47
N ILE A 47 5.01 -2.19 1.94
CA ILE A 47 6.37 -2.72 2.06
C ILE A 47 6.88 -3.03 0.65
N GLU A 48 7.90 -2.28 0.22
CA GLU A 48 8.58 -2.54 -1.04
C GLU A 48 9.58 -3.69 -0.93
N GLY A 49 9.69 -4.50 -1.98
CA GLY A 49 10.74 -5.50 -2.10
C GLY A 49 12.11 -4.89 -2.42
N GLU A 50 13.14 -5.74 -2.36
CA GLU A 50 14.52 -5.34 -2.64
C GLU A 50 14.77 -5.04 -4.14
N GLY A 51 14.07 -5.75 -5.03
CA GLY A 51 14.31 -5.71 -6.48
C GLY A 51 13.47 -4.72 -7.28
N ARG A 52 12.40 -4.14 -6.71
CA ARG A 52 11.52 -3.20 -7.40
C ARG A 52 11.03 -2.12 -6.45
N LYS A 53 11.45 -0.89 -6.73
CA LYS A 53 10.97 0.32 -6.05
C LYS A 53 9.83 0.96 -6.82
N ILE A 54 8.94 1.64 -6.12
CA ILE A 54 7.88 2.42 -6.73
C ILE A 54 8.53 3.66 -7.37
N PRO A 55 8.40 3.85 -8.69
CA PRO A 55 9.07 4.95 -9.37
C PRO A 55 8.68 6.32 -8.78
N GLY A 56 9.65 7.22 -8.68
CA GLY A 56 9.44 8.56 -8.11
C GLY A 56 9.42 8.60 -6.59
N HIS A 57 9.46 7.45 -5.94
CA HIS A 57 9.59 7.33 -4.50
C HIS A 57 10.95 6.71 -4.15
N GLY A 58 11.55 7.22 -3.08
CA GLY A 58 12.81 6.72 -2.55
C GLY A 58 12.58 5.53 -1.63
N THR A 59 13.34 5.44 -0.55
CA THR A 59 13.16 4.45 0.51
C THR A 59 11.91 4.68 1.38
N GLU A 60 11.24 5.82 1.19
CA GLU A 60 10.03 6.19 1.90
C GLU A 60 8.97 6.65 0.89
N VAL A 61 7.82 6.00 0.93
CA VAL A 61 6.67 6.29 0.06
C VAL A 61 5.64 7.03 0.92
N PRO A 62 5.46 8.35 0.74
CA PRO A 62 4.47 9.11 1.49
C PRO A 62 3.05 8.64 1.14
N LEU A 63 2.21 8.52 2.18
CA LEU A 63 0.84 8.03 2.08
C LEU A 63 -0.13 9.10 2.57
N ARG A 64 -1.21 9.29 1.81
CA ARG A 64 -2.32 10.17 2.20
C ARG A 64 -2.94 9.70 3.51
N GLN A 65 -3.34 10.66 4.35
CA GLN A 65 -3.97 10.39 5.65
C GLN A 65 -5.50 10.17 5.55
N ASP A 66 -6.11 10.49 4.42
CA ASP A 66 -7.56 10.40 4.18
C ASP A 66 -7.92 9.24 3.24
N GLY A 67 -7.21 8.11 3.37
CA GLY A 67 -7.48 6.90 2.59
C GLY A 67 -8.70 6.12 3.08
N CYS A 68 -9.32 5.36 2.17
CA CYS A 68 -10.38 4.38 2.50
C CYS A 68 -10.18 3.06 1.74
N LEU A 69 -11.01 2.04 2.03
CA LEU A 69 -10.86 0.72 1.38
C LEU A 69 -10.99 0.76 -0.14
N ALA A 70 -11.80 1.67 -0.70
CA ALA A 70 -11.95 1.82 -2.14
C ALA A 70 -10.66 2.31 -2.84
N ASP A 71 -9.71 2.86 -2.08
CA ASP A 71 -8.45 3.39 -2.59
C ASP A 71 -7.37 2.30 -2.76
N VAL A 72 -7.57 1.11 -2.18
CA VAL A 72 -6.59 0.02 -2.20
C VAL A 72 -6.35 -0.49 -3.62
N ALA A 73 -7.41 -0.75 -4.39
CA ALA A 73 -7.29 -1.25 -5.76
C ALA A 73 -6.63 -0.24 -6.73
N PRO A 74 -7.04 1.05 -6.74
CA PRO A 74 -6.30 2.11 -7.43
C PRO A 74 -4.81 2.17 -7.07
N THR A 75 -4.47 2.00 -5.78
CA THR A 75 -3.07 2.00 -5.31
C THR A 75 -2.28 0.82 -5.90
N ILE A 76 -2.89 -0.37 -5.97
CA ILE A 76 -2.26 -1.54 -6.61
C ILE A 76 -2.01 -1.28 -8.10
N LEU A 77 -2.97 -0.70 -8.81
CA LEU A 77 -2.82 -0.38 -10.23
C LEU A 77 -1.69 0.63 -10.47
N GLU A 78 -1.56 1.64 -9.61
CA GLU A 78 -0.45 2.60 -9.69
C GLU A 78 0.92 1.92 -9.49
N ILE A 79 1.05 1.05 -8.48
CA ILE A 79 2.30 0.28 -8.24
C ILE A 79 2.65 -0.60 -9.44
N LEU A 80 1.64 -1.21 -10.06
CA LEU A 80 1.80 -2.06 -11.25
C LEU A 80 1.96 -1.25 -12.55
N GLN A 81 1.85 0.08 -12.51
CA GLN A 81 1.85 0.97 -13.68
C GLN A 81 0.77 0.60 -14.71
N LEU A 82 -0.41 0.22 -14.22
CA LEU A 82 -1.58 -0.12 -15.03
C LEU A 82 -2.60 1.04 -15.04
N PRO A 83 -3.35 1.23 -16.13
CA PRO A 83 -4.38 2.26 -16.18
C PRO A 83 -5.51 1.93 -15.20
N GLN A 84 -5.97 2.95 -14.46
CA GLN A 84 -7.17 2.85 -13.64
C GLN A 84 -8.42 2.94 -14.53
N PRO A 85 -9.37 2.00 -14.43
CA PRO A 85 -10.63 2.07 -15.16
C PRO A 85 -11.55 3.18 -14.58
N PRO A 86 -12.42 3.80 -15.41
CA PRO A 86 -13.27 4.91 -14.97
C PRO A 86 -14.31 4.53 -13.91
N GLU A 87 -14.65 3.24 -13.77
CA GLU A 87 -15.56 2.74 -12.74
C GLU A 87 -14.94 2.76 -11.33
N MET A 88 -13.62 2.73 -11.22
CA MET A 88 -12.94 2.90 -9.93
C MET A 88 -12.91 4.38 -9.55
N THR A 89 -13.77 4.78 -8.63
CA THR A 89 -13.87 6.17 -8.15
C THR A 89 -12.90 6.49 -7.00
N GLY A 90 -12.32 5.45 -6.37
CA GLY A 90 -11.25 5.60 -5.40
C GLY A 90 -9.98 6.18 -6.05
N ARG A 91 -9.05 6.64 -5.23
CA ARG A 91 -7.80 7.24 -5.68
C ARG A 91 -6.65 6.62 -4.90
N SER A 92 -5.51 6.40 -5.56
CA SER A 92 -4.35 5.82 -4.87
C SER A 92 -4.01 6.54 -3.56
N ILE A 93 -3.58 5.77 -2.57
CA ILE A 93 -3.16 6.26 -1.25
C ILE A 93 -1.73 6.83 -1.32
N ILE A 94 -0.94 6.43 -2.32
CA ILE A 94 0.40 6.96 -2.54
C ILE A 94 0.29 8.44 -2.92
N GLU A 95 1.00 9.31 -2.21
CA GLU A 95 1.11 10.71 -2.61
C GLU A 95 1.95 10.82 -3.87
N LYS A 96 1.62 11.76 -4.77
CA LYS A 96 2.39 11.95 -5.99
C LYS A 96 3.83 12.35 -5.68
N ALA A 97 4.79 11.80 -6.43
CA ALA A 97 6.17 12.26 -6.39
C ALA A 97 6.24 13.78 -6.64
N GLY A 98 7.03 14.50 -5.84
CA GLY A 98 7.20 15.95 -5.96
C GLY A 98 8.06 16.40 -7.14
N TYR A 99 8.38 15.49 -8.07
CA TYR A 99 9.22 15.74 -9.24
C TYR A 99 8.79 14.85 -10.40
N ASP A 100 9.03 15.32 -11.62
CA ASP A 100 8.75 14.54 -12.82
C ASP A 100 9.75 13.40 -12.98
N ILE A 101 9.23 12.18 -13.16
CA ILE A 101 10.04 11.00 -13.42
C ILE A 101 10.27 10.90 -14.94
N GLN A 102 11.45 11.26 -15.42
CA GLN A 102 11.86 10.92 -16.78
C GLN A 102 12.38 9.49 -16.83
N GLN A 103 11.65 8.58 -17.46
CA GLN A 103 12.21 7.28 -17.82
C GLN A 103 13.26 7.48 -18.91
N ASN A 104 14.53 7.24 -18.57
CA ASN A 104 15.61 7.24 -19.55
C ASN A 104 15.32 6.20 -20.63
N ARG A 105 15.04 6.65 -21.86
CA ARG A 105 14.82 5.80 -23.03
C ARG A 105 16.11 5.15 -23.55
N THR A 106 17.26 5.52 -22.99
CA THR A 106 18.57 5.02 -23.39
C THR A 106 19.06 3.99 -22.37
N PRO A 107 19.50 2.79 -22.79
CA PRO A 107 20.13 1.84 -21.87
C PRO A 107 21.39 2.48 -21.30
N VAL A 108 21.39 2.80 -20.01
CA VAL A 108 22.62 3.19 -19.31
C VAL A 108 23.42 1.90 -19.12
N ARG A 109 24.52 1.76 -19.85
CA ARG A 109 25.53 0.74 -19.52
C ARG A 109 26.19 1.18 -18.22
N VAL A 110 25.72 0.64 -17.10
CA VAL A 110 26.45 0.75 -15.83
C VAL A 110 27.71 -0.08 -16.01
N GLY A 111 28.85 0.59 -16.17
CA GLY A 111 30.15 -0.07 -16.20
C GLY A 111 30.39 -0.79 -14.88
N LEU A 112 30.91 -2.02 -14.96
CA LEU A 112 31.44 -2.77 -13.82
C LEU A 112 32.64 -2.05 -13.21
#